data_AF-A0A3E4R8D4-F1
#
_entry.id   AF-A0A3E4R8D4-F1
#
_cell.length_a   1.000
_cell.length_b   1.000
_cell.length_c   1.000
_cell.angle_alpha   90.00
_cell.angle_beta   90.00
_cell.angle_gamma   90.00
#
_symmetry.space_group_name_H-M   'P 1'
#
loop_
_entity.id
_entity.type
_entity.pdbx_description
1 polymer ?
#
loop_
_entity_poly.entity_id
_entity_poly.type
_entity_poly.pdbx_seq_one_letter_code
_entity_poly.pdbx_strand_id
1 'polypeptide(L)' 'MAKNYPNYDDLVQMYQDGDITAVDFVTQQSDEITAEYETFYKDEDLDRNSTNSAMAFMDYRADLFEESLSN' A
#
# COMPACT_ATOMS: atom_id res chain seq x y z
N MET A 1 3.35 7.46 20.10
CA MET A 1 3.04 8.74 19.42
C MET A 1 2.08 8.38 18.30
N ALA A 2 0.88 8.96 18.24
CA ALA A 2 -0.01 8.70 17.13
C ALA A 2 0.67 9.26 15.86
N LYS A 3 1.04 8.39 14.93
CA LYS A 3 1.47 8.85 13.60
C LYS A 3 0.27 9.56 12.98
N ASN A 4 0.46 10.81 12.61
CA ASN A 4 -0.57 11.59 11.93
C ASN A 4 -0.47 11.21 10.44
N TYR A 5 -1.16 10.14 10.06
CA TYR A 5 -1.22 9.71 8.68
C TYR A 5 -2.04 10.72 7.86
N PRO A 6 -1.61 11.07 6.64
CA PRO A 6 -2.44 11.86 5.75
C PRO A 6 -3.74 11.10 5.44
N ASN A 7 -4.81 11.82 5.14
CA ASN A 7 -6.05 11.15 4.76
C ASN A 7 -5.83 10.41 3.44
N TYR A 8 -6.62 9.37 3.19
CA TYR A 8 -6.54 8.59 1.97
C TYR A 8 -6.64 9.48 0.71
N ASP A 9 -7.57 10.44 0.70
CA ASP A 9 -7.74 11.38 -0.42
C ASP A 9 -6.48 12.22 -0.68
N ASP A 10 -5.83 12.69 0.39
CA ASP A 10 -4.58 13.46 0.30
C ASP A 10 -3.45 12.58 -0.25
N LEU A 11 -3.35 11.33 0.20
CA LEU A 11 -2.37 10.36 -0.30
C LEU A 11 -2.57 10.06 -1.78
N VAL A 12 -3.84 9.91 -2.22
CA VAL A 12 -4.16 9.68 -3.63
C VAL A 12 -3.74 10.87 -4.47
N GLN A 13 -4.02 12.09 -4.01
CA GLN A 13 -3.61 13.31 -4.71
C GLN A 13 -2.08 13.41 -4.80
N MET A 14 -1.36 13.21 -3.69
CA MET A 14 0.11 13.23 -3.67
C MET A 14 0.71 12.16 -4.59
N TYR A 15 0.09 10.98 -4.69
CA TYR A 15 0.54 9.93 -5.61
C TYR A 15 0.31 10.31 -7.07
N GLN A 16 -0.86 10.89 -7.39
CA GLN A 16 -1.19 11.36 -8.74
C GLN A 16 -0.31 12.54 -9.18
N ASP A 17 0.03 13.43 -8.26
CA ASP A 17 0.92 14.57 -8.48
C ASP A 17 2.39 14.12 -8.64
N GLY A 18 2.71 12.87 -8.29
CA GLY A 18 4.06 12.32 -8.31
C GLY A 18 4.93 12.79 -7.13
N ASP A 19 4.32 13.37 -6.10
CA ASP A 19 4.98 13.82 -4.87
C ASP A 19 5.41 12.64 -3.98
N ILE A 20 4.68 11.52 -4.06
CA ILE A 20 5.00 10.27 -3.34
C ILE A 20 5.02 9.08 -4.30
N THR A 21 5.80 8.07 -3.97
CA THR A 21 5.85 6.82 -4.75
C THR A 21 4.71 5.87 -4.36
N ALA A 22 4.48 4.82 -5.15
CA ALA A 22 3.51 3.77 -4.79
C ALA A 22 3.86 3.10 -3.44
N VAL A 23 5.16 2.98 -3.11
CA VAL A 23 5.64 2.44 -1.83
C VAL A 23 5.27 3.37 -0.69
N ASP A 24 5.47 4.68 -0.87
CA ASP A 24 5.08 5.69 0.10
C ASP A 24 3.56 5.70 0.30
N PHE A 25 2.80 5.58 -0.79
CA PHE A 25 1.34 5.53 -0.72
C PHE A 25 0.83 4.36 0.15
N VAL A 26 1.42 3.16 0.02
CA VAL A 26 1.06 2.01 0.85
C VAL A 26 1.49 2.23 2.31
N THR A 27 2.73 2.67 2.53
CA THR A 27 3.30 2.78 3.88
C THR A 27 2.81 3.99 4.68
N GLN A 28 2.18 4.97 4.02
CA GLN A 28 1.61 6.15 4.67
C GLN A 28 0.10 6.06 4.92
N GLN A 29 -0.57 4.96 4.55
CA GLN A 29 -1.99 4.77 4.86
C GLN A 29 -2.24 4.43 6.33
N SER A 30 -1.52 3.45 6.87
CA SER A 30 -1.58 3.08 8.28
C SER A 30 -0.42 2.14 8.66
N ASP A 31 -0.21 1.95 9.97
CA ASP A 31 0.76 0.96 10.46
C ASP A 31 0.37 -0.47 10.09
N GLU A 32 -0.93 -0.77 10.01
CA GLU A 32 -1.46 -2.09 9.64
C GLU A 32 -1.15 -2.42 8.18
N ILE A 33 -1.45 -1.49 7.27
CA ILE A 33 -1.14 -1.61 5.84
C ILE A 33 0.37 -1.75 5.63
N THR A 34 1.15 -0.96 6.37
CA THR A 34 2.61 -1.03 6.31
C THR A 34 3.11 -2.39 6.73
N ALA A 35 2.58 -2.95 7.82
CA ALA A 35 2.99 -4.27 8.32
C ALA A 35 2.59 -5.40 7.35
N GLU A 36 1.41 -5.31 6.74
CA GLU A 36 0.99 -6.23 5.67
C GLU A 36 1.94 -6.15 4.47
N TYR A 37 2.24 -4.95 3.98
CA TYR A 37 3.19 -4.74 2.89
C TYR A 37 4.58 -5.29 3.23
N GLU A 38 5.03 -5.07 4.46
CA GLU A 38 6.32 -5.58 4.94
C GLU A 38 6.43 -7.10 5.00
N THR A 39 5.28 -7.78 5.07
CA THR A 39 5.20 -9.23 5.03
C THR A 39 5.09 -9.71 3.59
N PHE A 40 4.21 -9.06 2.81
CA PHE A 40 3.98 -9.36 1.40
C PHE A 40 5.25 -9.33 0.55
N TYR A 41 6.03 -8.24 0.60
CA TYR A 41 7.23 -8.17 -0.24
C TYR A 41 8.29 -9.23 0.15
N LYS A 42 8.31 -9.67 1.41
CA LYS A 42 9.23 -10.72 1.86
C LYS A 42 8.79 -12.10 1.38
N ASP A 43 7.49 -12.37 1.45
CA ASP A 43 6.92 -13.66 1.05
C ASP A 43 7.01 -13.85 -0.48
N GLU A 44 6.81 -12.77 -1.24
CA GLU A 44 6.89 -12.76 -2.71
C GLU A 44 8.32 -12.58 -3.26
N ASP A 45 9.34 -12.48 -2.40
CA ASP A 45 10.75 -12.19 -2.75
C ASP A 45 10.90 -10.94 -3.63
N LEU A 46 10.11 -9.91 -3.31
CA LEU A 46 10.05 -8.63 -4.01
C LEU A 46 10.88 -7.55 -3.29
N ASP A 47 11.34 -6.56 -4.06
CA ASP A 47 12.06 -5.42 -3.48
C ASP A 47 11.08 -4.46 -2.79
N ARG A 48 11.25 -4.25 -1.48
CA ARG A 48 10.50 -3.30 -0.67
C ARG A 48 10.33 -1.92 -1.33
N ASN A 49 11.36 -1.40 -1.98
CA ASN A 49 11.39 -0.05 -2.52
C ASN A 49 11.02 0.02 -4.01
N SER A 50 10.67 -1.11 -4.62
CA SER A 50 10.26 -1.14 -6.01
C SER A 50 8.79 -0.78 -6.14
N THR A 51 8.48 0.08 -7.11
CA THR A 51 7.10 0.40 -7.50
C THR A 51 6.31 -0.86 -7.85
N ASN A 52 6.95 -1.85 -8.48
CA ASN A 52 6.29 -3.11 -8.85
C ASN A 52 5.76 -3.86 -7.63
N SER A 53 6.49 -3.83 -6.52
CA SER A 53 6.09 -4.50 -5.28
C SER A 53 4.88 -3.83 -4.64
N ALA A 54 4.87 -2.49 -4.63
CA ALA A 54 3.72 -1.73 -4.14
C ALA A 54 2.47 -1.92 -5.01
N MET A 55 2.64 -1.97 -6.34
CA MET A 55 1.52 -2.27 -7.25
C MET A 55 0.99 -3.70 -7.04
N ALA A 56 1.88 -4.69 -6.98
CA ALA A 56 1.50 -6.08 -6.71
C ALA A 56 0.74 -6.24 -5.38
N PHE A 57 1.13 -5.49 -4.35
CA PHE A 57 0.41 -5.47 -3.07
C PHE A 57 -0.99 -4.83 -3.20
N MET A 58 -1.13 -3.75 -3.97
CA MET A 58 -2.43 -3.13 -4.22
C MET A 58 -3.37 -4.09 -4.98
N ASP A 59 -2.85 -4.79 -5.99
CA ASP A 59 -3.60 -5.80 -6.74
C ASP A 59 -4.03 -6.94 -5.82
N TYR A 60 -3.12 -7.48 -5.00
CA TYR A 60 -3.43 -8.51 -3.99
C TYR A 60 -4.54 -8.07 -3.03
N ARG A 61 -4.52 -6.80 -2.57
CA ARG A 61 -5.57 -6.27 -1.71
C ARG A 61 -6.90 -6.07 -2.43
N ALA A 62 -6.87 -5.67 -3.70
CA ALA A 62 -8.08 -5.56 -4.51
C ALA A 62 -8.74 -6.93 -4.68
N ASP A 63 -7.95 -7.96 -5.00
CA ASP A 63 -8.42 -9.35 -5.12
C ASP A 63 -9.04 -9.86 -3.81
N LEU A 64 -8.37 -9.64 -2.67
CA LEU A 64 -8.90 -9.98 -1.35
C LEU A 64 -10.25 -9.30 -1.06
N PHE A 65 -10.39 -8.03 -1.46
CA PHE A 65 -11.62 -7.28 -1.26
C PHE A 65 -12.75 -7.83 -2.15
N GLU A 66 -12.48 -8.13 -3.42
CA GLU A 66 -13.44 -8.76 -4.33
C GLU A 66 -13.89 -10.15 -3.86
N GLU A 67 -12.96 -10.97 -3.35
CA GLU A 67 -13.27 -12.26 -2.74
C GLU A 67 -14.14 -12.10 -1.48
N SER A 68 -13.90 -11.06 -0.68
CA SER A 68 -14.70 -10.79 0.52
C SER A 68 -16.13 -10.33 0.23
N LEU A 69 -16.36 -9.68 -0.93
CA LEU A 69 -17.68 -9.24 -1.37
C LEU A 69 -18.49 -10.34 -2.07
N SER A 70 -17.81 -11.38 -2.58
CA SER A 70 -18.45 -12.49 -3.30
C SER A 70 -18.91 -13.64 -2.41
N ASN A 71 -18.81 -13.53 -1.08
CA ASN A 71 -19.21 -14.54 -0.09
C ASN A 71 -20.47 -14.15 0.71
#